data_AF-A0A9E0UWS8-F1
#
_entry.id   AF-A0A9E0UWS8-F1
#
_cell.length_a   1.000
_cell.length_b   1.000
_cell.length_c   1.000
_cell.angle_alpha   90.00
_cell.angle_beta   90.00
_cell.angle_gamma   90.00
#
_symmetry.space_group_name_H-M   'P 1'
#
loop_
_entity.id
_entity.type
_entity.pdbx_description
1 polymer ?
#
loop_
_entity_poly.entity_id
_entity_poly.type
_entity_poly.pdbx_seq_one_letter_code
_entity_poly.pdbx_strand_id
1 'polypeptide(L)'
;MSREAMPAVVLVRPSMDVDVLTAPLKYRLATGNARPRLETQLGGLIYFGRRMDRYRLTWPDLGFASRARKEAHIGLSMGLFVGLGGVQVAPWTTGNRLEEDYTGVAASAGCALIGAVGSTTLGAAIGWDHLLNDQHRVWIYEGRPWLGLVFGVNLN
;
A
#
# COMPACT_ATOMS: atom_id res chain seq x y z
N MET A 1 -13.90 -46.08 15.26
CA MET A 1 -13.24 -45.07 16.13
C MET A 1 -13.00 -43.82 15.28
N SER A 2 -13.81 -42.78 15.48
CA SER A 2 -13.70 -41.51 14.74
C SER A 2 -12.53 -40.72 15.34
N ARG A 3 -11.49 -40.41 14.56
CA ARG A 3 -10.37 -39.55 15.00
C ARG A 3 -10.85 -38.10 14.99
N GLU A 4 -10.98 -37.51 16.18
CA GLU A 4 -11.21 -36.07 16.33
C GLU A 4 -10.06 -35.31 15.66
N ALA A 5 -10.38 -34.49 14.65
CA ALA A 5 -9.44 -33.54 14.09
C ALA A 5 -9.02 -32.57 15.20
N MET A 6 -7.73 -32.51 15.51
CA MET A 6 -7.23 -31.60 16.53
C MET A 6 -7.58 -30.15 16.14
N PRO A 7 -8.03 -29.31 17.09
CA PRO A 7 -8.41 -27.94 16.79
C PRO A 7 -7.20 -27.17 16.27
N ALA A 8 -7.40 -26.41 15.18
CA ALA A 8 -6.36 -25.56 14.62
C ALA A 8 -5.93 -24.49 15.65
N VAL A 9 -4.67 -24.53 16.07
CA VAL A 9 -4.11 -23.51 16.95
C VAL A 9 -3.75 -22.29 16.12
N VAL A 10 -4.33 -21.14 16.45
CA VAL A 10 -4.02 -19.84 15.83
C VAL A 10 -3.05 -19.09 16.73
N LEU A 11 -1.80 -18.95 16.29
CA LEU A 11 -0.81 -18.11 16.96
C LEU A 11 -0.81 -16.72 16.32
N VAL A 12 -0.86 -15.68 17.17
CA VAL A 12 -0.75 -14.28 16.75
C VAL A 12 0.57 -13.72 17.26
N ARG A 13 1.45 -13.28 16.36
CA ARG A 13 2.71 -12.61 16.73
C ARG A 13 2.72 -11.18 16.19
N PRO A 14 2.80 -10.15 17.06
CA PRO A 14 3.03 -8.79 16.60
C PRO A 14 4.52 -8.61 16.26
N SER A 15 4.81 -8.04 15.08
CA SER A 15 6.17 -7.68 14.67
C SER A 15 6.19 -6.30 14.01
N MET A 16 7.39 -5.72 13.88
CA MET A 16 7.62 -4.55 13.04
C MET A 16 7.71 -5.00 11.58
N ASP A 17 7.23 -4.17 10.68
CA ASP A 17 7.15 -4.46 9.24
C ASP A 17 7.71 -3.29 8.46
N VAL A 18 8.56 -3.61 7.48
CA VAL A 18 9.17 -2.63 6.59
C VAL A 18 9.04 -3.13 5.17
N ASP A 19 8.35 -2.35 4.34
CA ASP A 19 8.00 -2.73 2.98
C ASP A 19 8.38 -1.62 2.01
N VAL A 20 8.67 -2.02 0.77
CA VAL A 20 8.69 -1.09 -0.36
C VAL A 20 7.37 -1.25 -1.09
N LEU A 21 6.61 -0.16 -1.14
CA LEU A 21 5.30 -0.10 -1.78
C LEU A 21 5.35 0.77 -3.04
N THR A 22 4.41 0.52 -3.93
CA THR A 22 4.02 1.38 -5.05
C THR A 22 2.50 1.53 -5.03
N ALA A 23 2.01 2.69 -5.47
CA ALA A 23 0.59 2.99 -5.56
C ALA A 23 0.19 3.17 -7.03
N PRO A 24 -0.01 2.07 -7.80
CA PRO A 24 -0.34 2.15 -9.23
C PRO A 24 -1.72 2.73 -9.51
N LEU A 25 -2.59 2.79 -8.50
CA LEU A 25 -3.92 3.37 -8.60
C LEU A 25 -4.11 4.34 -7.45
N LYS A 26 -4.22 5.63 -7.78
CA LYS A 26 -4.54 6.71 -6.83
C LYS A 26 -5.86 7.37 -7.23
N TYR A 27 -6.90 7.21 -6.43
CA TYR A 27 -8.15 7.92 -6.55
C TYR A 27 -8.10 9.26 -5.80
N ARG A 28 -8.19 10.37 -6.53
CA ARG A 28 -8.28 11.71 -5.96
C ARG A 28 -9.74 12.13 -5.82
N LEU A 29 -10.05 12.67 -4.64
CA LEU A 29 -11.37 13.23 -4.34
C LEU A 29 -11.58 14.54 -5.11
N ALA A 30 -12.86 14.91 -5.31
CA ALA A 30 -13.21 16.20 -5.89
C ALA A 30 -12.59 17.34 -5.05
N THR A 31 -11.91 18.27 -5.73
CA THR A 31 -11.33 19.46 -5.09
C THR A 31 -11.57 20.68 -5.99
N GLY A 32 -12.19 21.71 -5.43
CA GLY A 32 -12.58 22.89 -6.21
C GLY A 32 -13.52 22.50 -7.37
N ASN A 33 -13.13 22.87 -8.59
CA ASN A 33 -13.89 22.55 -9.82
C ASN A 33 -13.46 21.22 -10.47
N ALA A 34 -12.49 20.51 -9.90
CA ALA A 34 -12.04 19.24 -10.46
C ALA A 34 -12.95 18.08 -10.02
N ARG A 35 -13.31 17.25 -11.00
CA ARG A 35 -14.05 16.01 -10.77
C ARG A 35 -13.13 14.97 -10.12
N PRO A 36 -13.68 14.03 -9.32
CA PRO A 36 -12.91 12.89 -8.83
C PRO A 36 -12.29 12.10 -10.00
N ARG A 37 -11.08 11.58 -9.81
CA ARG A 37 -10.34 10.90 -10.87
C ARG A 37 -9.44 9.80 -10.33
N LEU A 38 -9.22 8.79 -11.16
CA LEU A 38 -8.21 7.76 -10.96
C LEU A 38 -6.93 8.12 -11.72
N GLU A 39 -5.82 8.15 -11.01
CA GLU A 39 -4.47 8.40 -11.48
C GLU A 39 -3.65 7.11 -11.43
N THR A 40 -2.76 6.92 -12.42
CA THR A 40 -1.95 5.70 -12.60
C THR A 40 -0.45 5.95 -12.57
N GLN A 41 -0.04 7.16 -12.18
CA GLN A 41 1.37 7.51 -12.03
C GLN A 41 1.99 6.68 -10.90
N LEU A 42 3.14 6.08 -11.19
CA LEU A 42 3.87 5.25 -10.24
C LEU A 42 4.70 6.11 -9.28
N GLY A 43 4.92 5.56 -8.10
CA GLY A 43 5.81 6.11 -7.09
C GLY A 43 6.45 5.01 -6.26
N GLY A 44 7.59 5.32 -5.66
CA GLY A 44 8.25 4.47 -4.69
C GLY A 44 7.97 4.98 -3.29
N LEU A 45 7.42 4.12 -2.44
CA LEU A 45 7.04 4.43 -1.07
C LEU A 45 7.76 3.47 -0.12
N ILE A 46 8.32 4.00 0.95
CA ILE A 46 8.86 3.23 2.06
C ILE A 46 7.79 3.19 3.15
N TYR A 47 7.43 2.00 3.58
CA TYR A 47 6.41 1.75 4.58
C TYR A 47 7.01 1.23 5.88
N PHE A 48 6.47 1.71 6.99
CA PHE A 48 6.80 1.28 8.35
C PHE A 48 5.52 0.99 9.10
N GLY A 49 5.34 -0.25 9.53
CA GLY A 49 4.09 -0.70 10.14
C GLY A 49 4.26 -1.70 11.25
N ARG A 50 3.12 -2.03 11.86
CA ARG A 50 2.99 -3.12 12.80
C ARG A 50 2.19 -4.23 12.14
N ARG A 51 2.81 -5.41 12.04
CA ARG A 51 2.23 -6.60 11.45
C ARG A 51 1.66 -7.52 12.52
N MET A 52 0.51 -8.10 12.21
CA MET A 52 -0.16 -9.14 12.98
C MET A 52 -0.18 -10.41 12.15
N ASP A 53 0.65 -11.35 12.57
CA ASP A 53 0.89 -12.60 11.87
C ASP A 53 -0.01 -13.70 12.42
N ARG A 54 -0.93 -14.24 11.61
CA ARG A 54 -1.77 -15.38 11.98
C ARG A 54 -1.19 -16.67 11.40
N TYR A 55 -0.67 -17.53 12.25
CA TYR A 55 -0.20 -18.86 11.84
C TYR A 55 -1.30 -19.88 12.05
N ARG A 56 -1.67 -20.61 10.98
CA ARG A 56 -2.50 -21.81 11.07
C ARG A 56 -1.58 -23.03 10.96
N LEU A 57 -1.34 -23.69 12.09
CA LEU A 57 -0.62 -24.96 12.12
C LEU A 57 -1.59 -26.09 11.78
N THR A 58 -1.56 -26.56 10.53
CA THR A 58 -2.24 -27.80 10.15
C THR A 58 -1.20 -28.92 10.18
N TRP A 59 -1.35 -29.87 11.11
CA TRP A 59 -0.54 -31.09 11.11
C TRP A 59 -1.08 -32.02 10.04
N PRO A 60 -0.32 -32.33 8.97
CA PRO A 60 -0.73 -33.41 8.08
C PRO A 60 -0.55 -34.71 8.86
N ASP A 61 -1.56 -35.57 8.85
CA ASP A 61 -1.44 -36.97 9.24
C ASP A 61 -0.40 -37.60 8.29
N LEU A 62 0.86 -37.71 8.72
CA LEU A 62 1.94 -38.28 7.93
C LEU A 62 2.41 -39.57 8.58
N GLY A 63 1.91 -40.67 8.01
CA GLY A 63 2.76 -41.83 7.81
C GLY A 63 4.05 -41.41 7.10
N PHE A 64 5.16 -42.00 7.54
CA PHE A 64 6.54 -41.78 7.11
C PHE A 64 6.72 -41.39 5.63
N ALA A 65 6.78 -40.09 5.31
CA ALA A 65 7.63 -39.49 4.27
C ALA A 65 7.35 -37.98 4.12
N SER A 66 8.38 -37.17 4.37
CA SER A 66 8.59 -35.83 3.81
C SER A 66 7.61 -34.70 4.18
N ARG A 67 8.01 -33.96 5.23
CA ARG A 67 7.49 -32.64 5.64
C ARG A 67 7.62 -31.60 4.52
N ALA A 68 6.54 -31.34 3.79
CA ALA A 68 6.34 -30.06 3.13
C ALA A 68 5.41 -29.21 4.01
N ARG A 69 5.99 -28.43 4.93
CA ARG A 69 5.24 -27.46 5.75
C ARG A 69 4.80 -26.32 4.82
N LYS A 70 3.60 -26.41 4.24
CA LYS A 70 2.96 -25.27 3.56
C LYS A 70 2.49 -24.27 4.61
N GLU A 71 3.41 -23.42 5.05
CA GLU A 71 3.09 -22.26 5.88
C GLU A 71 2.41 -21.20 5.00
N ALA A 72 1.11 -21.32 4.77
CA ALA A 72 0.33 -20.24 4.19
C ALA A 72 0.22 -19.13 5.26
N HIS A 73 1.21 -18.26 5.29
CA HIS A 73 1.31 -17.15 6.20
C HIS A 73 0.53 -15.96 5.62
N ILE A 74 -0.58 -15.59 6.27
CA ILE A 74 -1.32 -14.36 5.96
C ILE A 74 -1.01 -13.37 7.08
N GLY A 75 -0.23 -12.34 6.75
CA GLY A 75 0.06 -11.21 7.63
C GLY A 75 -0.87 -10.04 7.33
N LEU A 76 -1.33 -9.31 8.35
CA LEU A 76 -2.02 -8.03 8.18
C LEU A 76 -1.21 -6.94 8.87
N SER A 77 -0.88 -5.88 8.16
CA SER A 77 -0.01 -4.80 8.64
C SER A 77 -0.68 -3.44 8.47
N MET A 78 -0.56 -2.58 9.48
CA MET A 78 -1.02 -1.20 9.43
C MET A 78 0.13 -0.27 9.83
N GLY A 79 0.29 0.82 9.10
CA GLY A 79 1.50 1.62 9.22
C GLY A 79 1.48 2.92 8.43
N LEU A 80 2.59 3.64 8.50
CA LEU A 80 2.83 4.90 7.81
C LEU A 80 3.73 4.65 6.61
N PHE A 81 3.62 5.49 5.59
CA PHE A 81 4.55 5.50 4.47
C PHE A 81 5.00 6.92 4.13
N VAL A 82 6.17 7.00 3.52
CA VAL A 82 6.73 8.19 2.89
C VAL A 82 7.42 7.81 1.59
N GLY A 83 7.50 8.72 0.62
CA GLY A 83 8.23 8.44 -0.62
C GLY A 83 8.01 9.50 -1.68
N LEU A 84 8.30 9.14 -2.92
CA LEU A 84 8.20 10.01 -4.07
C LEU A 84 7.35 9.35 -5.16
N GLY A 85 6.57 10.14 -5.88
CA GLY A 85 5.79 9.66 -7.01
C GLY A 85 5.59 10.72 -8.08
N GLY A 86 5.28 10.24 -9.28
CA GLY A 86 4.83 11.12 -10.36
C GLY A 86 3.43 11.67 -10.09
N VAL A 87 3.19 12.91 -10.49
CA VAL A 87 1.86 13.52 -10.50
C VAL A 87 1.67 14.32 -11.79
N GLN A 88 0.46 14.34 -12.33
CA GLN A 88 0.18 15.16 -13.51
C GLN A 88 0.04 16.63 -13.10
N VAL A 89 0.76 17.50 -13.79
CA VAL A 89 0.61 18.94 -13.72
C VAL A 89 0.21 19.43 -15.12
N ALA A 90 -1.06 19.77 -15.24
CA ALA A 90 -1.72 20.20 -16.47
C ALA A 90 -2.64 21.41 -16.20
N PRO A 91 -3.12 22.12 -17.24
CA PRO A 91 -4.03 23.26 -17.07
C PRO A 91 -5.25 22.94 -16.19
N TRP A 92 -5.84 21.76 -16.37
CA TRP A 92 -7.00 21.30 -15.60
C TRP A 92 -6.67 20.92 -14.14
N THR A 93 -5.39 20.69 -13.80
CA THR A 93 -4.93 20.50 -12.41
C THR A 93 -4.43 21.79 -11.75
N THR A 94 -4.35 22.89 -12.50
CA THR A 94 -3.81 24.17 -12.00
C THR A 94 -4.85 25.30 -12.05
N GLY A 95 -6.06 24.99 -12.52
CA GLY A 95 -7.12 25.97 -12.75
C GLY A 95 -6.81 26.90 -13.91
N ASN A 96 -6.20 26.38 -14.98
CA ASN A 96 -5.73 27.09 -16.17
C ASN A 96 -4.72 28.21 -15.87
N ARG A 97 -3.96 28.09 -14.77
CA ARG A 97 -2.88 29.02 -14.45
C ARG A 97 -1.56 28.67 -15.13
N LEU A 98 -1.43 27.42 -15.57
CA LEU A 98 -0.32 26.93 -16.37
C LEU A 98 -0.91 26.36 -17.66
N GLU A 99 -0.27 26.66 -18.79
CA GLU A 99 -0.65 26.11 -20.10
C GLU A 99 0.08 24.79 -20.40
N GLU A 100 1.21 24.56 -19.74
CA GLU A 100 2.03 23.37 -19.91
C GLU A 100 1.39 22.14 -19.25
N ASP A 101 1.59 20.99 -19.89
CA ASP A 101 1.22 19.67 -19.39
C ASP A 101 2.46 18.79 -19.24
N TYR A 102 2.76 18.38 -18.01
CA TYR A 102 3.93 17.58 -17.68
C TYR A 102 3.70 16.68 -16.46
N THR A 103 4.60 15.71 -16.24
CA THR A 103 4.61 14.91 -15.01
C THR A 103 5.61 15.51 -14.02
N GLY A 104 5.11 16.04 -12.91
CA GLY A 104 5.92 16.54 -11.81
C GLY A 104 6.27 15.44 -10.80
N VAL A 105 7.23 15.73 -9.92
CA VAL A 105 7.58 14.86 -8.79
C VAL A 105 6.94 15.40 -7.52
N ALA A 106 6.21 14.56 -6.81
CA ALA A 106 5.64 14.88 -5.52
C ALA A 106 6.25 14.03 -4.41
N ALA A 107 6.44 14.64 -3.24
CA ALA A 107 6.63 13.91 -1.99
C ALA A 107 5.27 13.40 -1.51
N SER A 108 5.19 12.10 -1.29
CA SER A 108 4.00 11.40 -0.79
C SER A 108 4.22 10.98 0.65
N ALA A 109 3.23 11.18 1.51
CA ALA A 109 3.21 10.63 2.86
C ALA A 109 1.79 10.20 3.23
N GLY A 110 1.64 9.21 4.11
CA GLY A 110 0.31 8.72 4.49
C GLY A 110 0.33 7.49 5.36
N CYS A 111 -0.80 6.78 5.38
CA CYS A 111 -0.95 5.51 6.07
C CYS A 111 -1.56 4.44 5.17
N ALA A 112 -1.20 3.19 5.40
CA ALA A 112 -1.66 2.06 4.62
C ALA A 112 -2.00 0.85 5.50
N LEU A 113 -2.99 0.10 5.03
CA LEU A 113 -3.37 -1.21 5.52
C LEU A 113 -3.02 -2.23 4.42
N ILE A 114 -2.07 -3.11 4.70
CA ILE A 114 -1.55 -4.09 3.73
C ILE A 114 -1.70 -5.51 4.26
N GLY A 115 -2.07 -6.43 3.38
CA GLY A 115 -2.01 -7.87 3.61
C GLY A 115 -0.78 -8.46 2.92
N ALA A 116 -0.09 -9.37 3.60
CA ALA A 116 1.09 -10.06 3.10
C ALA A 116 0.75 -11.53 2.77
N VAL A 117 1.20 -11.98 1.59
CA VAL A 117 1.18 -13.40 1.18
C VAL A 117 2.57 -13.73 0.63
N GLY A 118 3.37 -14.47 1.42
CA GLY A 118 4.78 -14.69 1.10
C GLY A 118 5.56 -13.38 1.18
N SER A 119 6.33 -13.06 0.12
CA SER A 119 7.13 -11.83 0.02
C SER A 119 6.38 -10.64 -0.58
N THR A 120 5.13 -10.82 -1.01
CA THR A 120 4.35 -9.79 -1.70
C THR A 120 3.29 -9.22 -0.78
N THR A 121 3.08 -7.91 -0.87
CA THR A 121 2.05 -7.21 -0.12
C THR A 121 1.06 -6.48 -1.03
N LEU A 122 -0.20 -6.45 -0.63
CA LEU A 122 -1.30 -5.77 -1.31
C LEU A 122 -2.18 -5.09 -0.28
N GLY A 123 -2.60 -3.86 -0.53
CA GLY A 123 -3.44 -3.15 0.41
C GLY A 123 -4.07 -1.88 -0.11
N ALA A 124 -4.64 -1.13 0.81
CA ALA A 124 -5.20 0.18 0.56
C ALA A 124 -4.44 1.24 1.37
N ALA A 125 -4.34 2.43 0.80
CA ALA A 125 -3.64 3.56 1.39
C ALA A 125 -4.50 4.82 1.34
N ILE A 126 -4.29 5.71 2.29
CA ILE A 126 -4.65 7.12 2.19
C ILE A 126 -3.36 7.94 2.29
N GLY A 127 -3.16 8.86 1.37
CA GLY A 127 -1.94 9.65 1.30
C GLY A 127 -2.16 11.09 0.86
N TRP A 128 -1.13 11.89 1.03
CA TRP A 128 -1.06 13.30 0.64
C TRP A 128 0.17 13.49 -0.21
N ASP A 129 0.00 14.20 -1.32
CA ASP A 129 1.08 14.54 -2.24
C ASP A 129 1.38 16.05 -2.12
N HIS A 130 2.67 16.38 -2.05
CA HIS A 130 3.18 17.74 -2.10
C HIS A 130 4.14 17.86 -3.27
N LEU A 131 3.80 18.70 -4.24
CA LEU A 131 4.59 18.89 -5.44
C LEU A 131 5.92 19.58 -5.07
N LEU A 132 7.04 19.06 -5.58
CA LEU A 132 8.38 19.50 -5.15
C LEU A 132 8.91 20.73 -5.89
N ASN A 133 8.24 21.18 -6.93
CA ASN A 133 8.64 22.34 -7.73
C ASN A 133 7.84 23.59 -7.33
N ASP A 134 8.12 24.73 -7.97
CA ASP A 134 7.51 26.03 -7.67
C ASP A 134 6.01 26.09 -8.00
N GLN A 135 5.52 25.20 -8.86
CA GLN A 135 4.13 25.11 -9.30
C GLN A 135 3.19 24.51 -8.23
N HIS A 136 3.71 24.06 -7.09
CA HIS A 136 2.91 23.55 -5.96
C HIS A 136 1.84 24.56 -5.50
N ARG A 137 2.12 25.87 -5.62
CA ARG A 137 1.20 26.94 -5.21
C ARG A 137 -0.07 27.02 -6.06
N VAL A 138 -0.01 26.52 -7.29
CA VAL A 138 -1.13 26.57 -8.24
C VAL A 138 -1.75 25.21 -8.48
N TRP A 139 -1.11 24.12 -8.04
CA TRP A 139 -1.63 22.77 -8.18
C TRP A 139 -2.78 22.50 -7.21
N ILE A 140 -3.96 22.15 -7.74
CA ILE A 140 -5.19 22.04 -6.95
C ILE A 140 -5.18 20.88 -5.95
N TYR A 141 -4.31 19.89 -6.17
CA TYR A 141 -4.18 18.71 -5.33
C TYR A 141 -3.06 18.80 -4.30
N GLU A 142 -2.40 19.96 -4.19
CA GLU A 142 -1.37 20.21 -3.20
C GLU A 142 -1.92 19.97 -1.78
N GLY A 143 -1.31 19.03 -1.05
CA GLY A 143 -1.74 18.66 0.30
C GLY A 143 -3.16 18.10 0.37
N ARG A 144 -3.72 17.59 -0.74
CA ARG A 144 -5.04 16.94 -0.76
C ARG A 144 -4.93 15.42 -0.62
N PRO A 145 -5.85 14.79 0.12
CA PRO A 145 -5.83 13.35 0.29
C PRO A 145 -6.20 12.62 -1.00
N TRP A 146 -5.56 11.48 -1.21
CA TRP A 146 -5.91 10.47 -2.21
C TRP A 146 -6.07 9.11 -1.54
N LEU A 147 -6.93 8.28 -2.10
CA LEU A 147 -7.08 6.87 -1.73
C LEU A 147 -6.36 6.03 -2.76
N GLY A 148 -5.57 5.04 -2.37
CA GLY A 148 -4.83 4.24 -3.34
C GLY A 148 -4.84 2.75 -3.07
N LEU A 149 -4.71 1.98 -4.15
CA LEU A 149 -4.36 0.56 -4.07
C LEU A 149 -2.84 0.48 -4.09
N VAL A 150 -2.26 -0.16 -3.07
CA VAL A 150 -0.81 -0.31 -2.93
C VAL A 150 -0.40 -1.76 -3.12
N PHE A 151 0.72 -1.96 -3.80
CA PHE A 151 1.39 -3.24 -3.97
C PHE A 151 2.83 -3.09 -3.53
N GLY A 152 3.41 -4.13 -2.98
CA GLY A 152 4.78 -4.05 -2.51
C GLY A 152 5.45 -5.39 -2.30
N VAL A 153 6.68 -5.28 -1.83
CA VAL A 153 7.49 -6.40 -1.39
C VAL A 153 7.92 -6.17 0.05
N ASN A 154 7.87 -7.24 0.83
CA ASN A 154 8.34 -7.25 2.20
C ASN A 154 9.88 -7.29 2.23
N LEU A 155 10.50 -6.50 3.09
CA LEU A 155 11.97 -6.46 3.24
C LEU A 155 12.49 -7.26 4.45
N ASN A 156 11.62 -7.97 5.18
CA ASN A 156 11.96 -8.68 6.42
C ASN A 156 11.99 -10.21 6.25
#